data_AF-A0A7N1A4P7-F1
#
_entry.id   AF-A0A7N1A4P7-F1
#
_cell.length_a   1.000
_cell.length_b   1.000
_cell.length_c   1.000
_cell.angle_alpha   90.00
_cell.angle_beta   90.00
_cell.angle_gamma   90.00
#
_symmetry.space_group_name_H-M   'P 1'
#
loop_
_entity.id
_entity.type
_entity.pdbx_description
1 polymer ?
#
loop_
_entity_poly.entity_id
_entity_poly.type
_entity_poly.pdbx_seq_one_letter_code
_entity_poly.pdbx_strand_id
1 'polypeptide(L)'
;MADSSFFDLMDFMQRPSIYAAFVDILLCTVPIWVAVMIGLVIGWSWRPRWTGIVFLGLRSRFRFLCTAPPGFGARRLWLALTALSAFSVCRTVWFNFRKDKESETVSDRSEMEMGSGASTTFEVEGRGGCQGTTCSENIRRDQELVTEKDLEHLLSMIDKHGEGLIWQNLMERCTPHMSYQAWRHEPESGPTVYHSKTVFEDATPEVVRDFFWDDEFRPKWDPMLAHFNILEEYPDTGASVVHWIKKFPFFCSDREYVIGRKIWEAGKIHYCVTKGVPYPSLPKREKPHRVDLYFSSWIIRPGKEMGSLLHAR
;
A
#
# COMPACT_ATOMS: atom_id res chain seq x y z
N MET A 1 -69.37 -26.03 -3.78
CA MET A 1 -68.98 -24.97 -4.75
C MET A 1 -67.46 -24.88 -4.98
N ALA A 2 -66.65 -25.81 -4.44
CA ALA A 2 -65.18 -25.84 -4.63
C ALA A 2 -64.70 -26.89 -5.65
N ASP A 3 -65.54 -27.87 -5.99
CA ASP A 3 -65.15 -28.95 -6.91
C ASP A 3 -65.15 -28.51 -8.38
N SER A 4 -66.03 -27.59 -8.79
CA SER A 4 -66.13 -27.15 -10.19
C SER A 4 -64.87 -26.42 -10.66
N SER A 5 -64.21 -25.64 -9.80
CA SER A 5 -62.99 -24.92 -10.14
C SER A 5 -61.77 -25.82 -10.31
N PHE A 6 -61.71 -26.95 -9.60
CA PHE A 6 -60.59 -27.89 -9.71
C PHE A 6 -60.68 -28.71 -11.00
N PHE A 7 -61.90 -29.13 -11.37
CA PHE A 7 -62.16 -29.79 -12.65
C PHE A 7 -61.90 -28.86 -13.84
N ASP A 8 -62.32 -27.59 -13.80
CA ASP A 8 -62.03 -26.59 -14.86
C ASP A 8 -60.52 -26.37 -15.06
N LEU A 9 -59.74 -26.38 -13.97
CA LEU A 9 -58.29 -26.20 -14.02
C LEU A 9 -57.58 -27.43 -14.60
N MET A 10 -58.09 -28.63 -14.31
CA MET A 10 -57.62 -29.88 -14.92
C MET A 10 -57.95 -29.95 -16.42
N ASP A 11 -59.16 -29.54 -16.83
CA ASP A 11 -59.60 -29.55 -18.22
C ASP A 11 -58.86 -28.50 -19.06
N PHE A 12 -58.54 -27.35 -18.46
CA PHE A 12 -57.67 -26.34 -19.07
C PHE A 12 -56.23 -26.86 -19.26
N MET A 13 -55.69 -27.60 -18.29
CA MET A 13 -54.35 -28.20 -18.36
C MET A 13 -54.24 -29.38 -19.34
N GLN A 14 -55.35 -30.03 -19.72
CA GLN A 14 -55.36 -31.12 -20.71
C GLN A 14 -55.33 -30.64 -22.17
N ARG A 15 -55.38 -29.33 -22.42
CA ARG A 15 -55.21 -28.82 -23.79
C ARG A 15 -53.77 -29.12 -24.25
N PRO A 16 -53.58 -29.81 -25.38
CA PRO A 16 -52.26 -30.26 -25.83
C PRO A 16 -51.27 -29.09 -26.02
N SER A 17 -51.77 -27.89 -26.33
CA SER A 17 -50.96 -26.67 -26.44
C SER A 17 -50.49 -26.10 -25.09
N ILE A 18 -51.28 -26.26 -24.03
CA ILE A 18 -50.96 -25.75 -22.68
C ILE A 18 -49.98 -26.70 -22.00
N TYR A 19 -50.18 -28.01 -22.16
CA TYR A 19 -49.22 -29.00 -21.69
C TYR A 19 -47.85 -28.85 -22.37
N ALA A 20 -47.82 -28.66 -23.70
CA ALA A 20 -46.57 -28.40 -24.43
C ALA A 20 -45.86 -27.14 -23.92
N ALA A 21 -46.58 -26.01 -23.75
CA ALA A 21 -46.01 -24.78 -23.23
C ALA A 21 -45.50 -24.94 -21.78
N PHE A 22 -46.22 -25.68 -20.94
CA PHE A 22 -45.81 -25.96 -19.56
C PHE A 22 -44.55 -26.82 -19.50
N VAL A 23 -44.45 -27.85 -20.35
CA VAL A 23 -43.26 -28.70 -20.46
C VAL A 23 -42.06 -27.90 -20.98
N ASP A 24 -42.25 -27.00 -21.95
CA ASP A 24 -41.20 -26.11 -22.46
C ASP A 24 -40.71 -25.11 -21.40
N ILE A 25 -41.63 -24.54 -20.61
CA ILE A 25 -41.28 -23.66 -19.47
C ILE A 25 -40.50 -24.45 -18.41
N LEU A 26 -40.92 -25.68 -18.11
CA LEU A 26 -40.22 -26.54 -17.15
C LEU A 26 -38.80 -26.89 -17.66
N LEU A 27 -38.67 -27.21 -18.94
CA LEU A 27 -37.38 -27.47 -19.59
C LEU A 27 -36.46 -26.24 -19.61
N CYS A 28 -37.03 -25.03 -19.74
CA CYS A 28 -36.25 -23.79 -19.73
C CYS A 28 -35.82 -23.36 -18.31
N THR A 29 -36.57 -23.75 -17.28
CA THR A 29 -36.26 -23.39 -15.88
C THR A 29 -35.21 -24.29 -15.25
N VAL A 30 -35.06 -25.54 -15.72
CA VAL A 30 -34.07 -26.49 -15.22
C VAL A 30 -32.62 -25.98 -15.38
N PRO A 31 -32.15 -25.51 -16.54
CA PRO A 31 -30.79 -24.97 -16.69
C PRO A 31 -30.51 -23.76 -15.81
N ILE A 32 -31.52 -22.90 -15.60
CA ILE A 32 -31.41 -21.70 -14.75
C ILE A 32 -31.19 -22.11 -13.30
N TRP A 33 -31.98 -23.08 -12.80
CA TRP A 33 -31.83 -23.60 -11.45
C TRP A 33 -30.51 -24.35 -11.25
N VAL A 34 -30.05 -25.10 -12.27
CA VAL A 34 -28.73 -25.74 -12.23
C VAL A 34 -27.62 -24.69 -12.10
N ALA A 35 -27.68 -23.57 -12.85
CA ALA A 35 -26.71 -22.49 -12.74
C ALA A 35 -26.73 -21.82 -11.34
N VAL A 36 -27.92 -21.62 -10.76
CA VAL A 36 -28.07 -21.09 -9.39
C VAL A 36 -27.47 -22.03 -8.36
N MET A 37 -27.72 -23.34 -8.47
CA MET A 37 -27.17 -24.34 -7.54
C MET A 37 -25.65 -24.44 -7.66
N ILE A 38 -25.10 -24.38 -8.88
CA ILE A 38 -23.65 -24.33 -9.10
C ILE A 38 -23.05 -23.07 -8.46
N GLY A 39 -23.69 -21.89 -8.65
CA GLY A 39 -23.26 -20.64 -8.03
C GLY A 39 -23.31 -20.67 -6.50
N LEU A 40 -24.33 -21.31 -5.92
CA LEU A 40 -24.44 -21.54 -4.48
C LEU A 40 -23.35 -22.47 -3.96
N VAL A 41 -23.10 -23.60 -4.64
CA VAL A 41 -22.05 -24.56 -4.25
C VAL A 41 -20.67 -23.91 -4.36
N ILE A 42 -20.39 -23.17 -5.44
CA ILE A 42 -19.12 -22.43 -5.57
C ILE A 42 -19.04 -21.35 -4.48
N GLY A 43 -20.10 -20.58 -4.24
CA GLY A 43 -20.12 -19.55 -3.20
C GLY A 43 -19.97 -20.09 -1.77
N TRP A 44 -20.49 -21.28 -1.49
CA TRP A 44 -20.37 -21.95 -0.18
C TRP A 44 -19.05 -22.71 -0.02
N SER A 45 -18.53 -23.29 -1.11
CA SER A 45 -17.25 -23.99 -1.12
C SER A 45 -16.07 -23.02 -1.21
N TRP A 46 -16.32 -21.79 -1.67
CA TRP A 46 -15.33 -20.73 -1.69
C TRP A 46 -15.31 -20.02 -0.34
N ARG A 47 -14.44 -20.49 0.56
CA ARG A 47 -13.92 -19.67 1.66
C ARG A 47 -12.63 -19.01 1.19
N PRO A 48 -12.65 -17.75 0.73
CA PRO A 48 -11.43 -17.09 0.31
C PRO A 48 -10.62 -16.81 1.57
N ARG A 49 -9.45 -17.44 1.72
CA ARG A 49 -8.50 -17.19 2.83
C ARG A 49 -7.98 -15.74 2.85
N TRP A 50 -8.33 -14.95 1.84
CA TRP A 50 -7.95 -13.54 1.66
C TRP A 50 -8.96 -12.53 2.22
N THR A 51 -10.17 -12.95 2.62
CA THR A 51 -11.17 -12.00 3.17
C THR A 51 -10.68 -11.32 4.45
N GLY A 52 -9.82 -11.98 5.24
CA GLY A 52 -9.15 -11.38 6.39
C GLY A 52 -8.16 -10.27 6.02
N ILE A 53 -7.47 -10.39 4.88
CA ILE A 53 -6.49 -9.39 4.39
C ILE A 53 -7.23 -8.17 3.83
N VAL A 54 -8.34 -8.38 3.12
CA VAL A 54 -9.19 -7.29 2.61
C VAL A 54 -9.91 -6.58 3.76
N PHE A 55 -10.38 -7.29 4.79
CA PHE A 55 -11.01 -6.66 5.96
C PHE A 55 -10.02 -5.88 6.82
N LEU A 56 -8.76 -6.32 6.95
CA LEU A 56 -7.72 -5.53 7.62
C LEU A 56 -7.33 -4.28 6.81
N GLY A 57 -7.24 -4.39 5.48
CA GLY A 57 -6.88 -3.27 4.59
C GLY A 57 -7.97 -2.20 4.46
N LEU A 58 -9.25 -2.59 4.47
CA LEU A 58 -10.37 -1.66 4.24
C LEU A 58 -10.86 -0.95 5.51
N ARG A 59 -10.62 -1.52 6.70
CA ARG A 59 -11.05 -0.92 7.98
C ARG A 59 -10.23 0.31 8.40
N SER A 60 -9.06 0.52 7.80
CA SER A 60 -8.20 1.69 8.04
C SER A 60 -8.72 2.96 7.35
N ARG A 61 -9.34 2.85 6.16
CA ARG A 61 -9.75 4.04 5.38
C ARG A 61 -11.19 4.49 5.57
N PHE A 62 -12.05 3.69 6.20
CA PHE A 62 -13.48 4.04 6.37
C PHE A 62 -13.83 4.71 7.70
N ARG A 63 -12.83 5.06 8.53
CA ARG A 63 -13.10 5.67 9.85
C ARG A 63 -13.40 7.19 9.81
N PHE A 64 -13.36 7.82 8.63
CA PHE A 64 -13.64 9.26 8.47
C PHE A 64 -14.94 9.60 7.72
N LEU A 65 -15.77 8.62 7.36
CA LEU A 65 -17.03 8.86 6.62
C LEU A 65 -18.28 8.28 7.30
N CYS A 66 -18.20 7.79 8.53
CA CYS A 66 -19.35 7.20 9.23
C CYS A 66 -19.51 7.74 10.66
N THR A 67 -19.81 9.03 10.78
CA THR A 67 -20.66 9.53 11.86
C THR A 67 -22.10 9.60 11.35
N ALA A 68 -22.78 8.45 11.33
CA ALA A 68 -24.23 8.37 11.21
C ALA A 68 -24.73 7.26 12.15
N PRO A 69 -25.87 7.45 12.85
CA PRO A 69 -26.33 6.56 13.90
C PRO A 69 -26.74 5.18 13.35
N PRO A 70 -26.75 4.14 14.19
CA PRO A 70 -26.80 2.76 13.76
C PRO A 70 -28.18 2.40 13.20
N GLY A 71 -28.21 1.85 11.98
CA GLY A 71 -29.40 1.15 11.47
C GLY A 71 -29.94 1.58 10.10
N PHE A 72 -29.12 1.89 9.09
CA PHE A 72 -29.65 2.21 7.75
C PHE A 72 -28.70 1.76 6.62
N GLY A 73 -28.59 0.45 6.37
CA GLY A 73 -27.57 -0.12 5.47
C GLY A 73 -28.01 -0.85 4.19
N ALA A 74 -29.29 -1.23 4.02
CA ALA A 74 -29.70 -2.07 2.86
C ALA A 74 -30.76 -1.42 1.94
N ARG A 75 -31.59 -0.51 2.47
CA ARG A 75 -32.74 0.04 1.72
C ARG A 75 -32.37 1.12 0.71
N ARG A 76 -31.23 1.81 0.87
CA ARG A 76 -30.79 2.87 -0.06
C ARG A 76 -29.98 2.35 -1.26
N LEU A 77 -29.31 1.20 -1.12
CA LEU A 77 -28.62 0.55 -2.24
C LEU A 77 -29.63 0.02 -3.27
N TRP A 78 -30.77 -0.49 -2.78
CA TRP A 78 -31.87 -0.95 -3.62
C TRP A 78 -32.57 0.19 -4.36
N LEU A 79 -32.75 1.35 -3.71
CA LEU A 79 -33.29 2.57 -4.34
C LEU A 79 -32.35 3.17 -5.39
N ALA A 80 -31.04 3.10 -5.20
CA ALA A 80 -30.06 3.57 -6.19
C ALA A 80 -30.01 2.69 -7.45
N LEU A 81 -30.19 1.37 -7.29
CA LEU A 81 -30.28 0.43 -8.41
C LEU A 81 -31.60 0.55 -9.18
N THR A 82 -32.72 0.85 -8.51
CA THR A 82 -34.00 1.13 -9.20
C THR A 82 -33.98 2.47 -9.93
N ALA A 83 -33.35 3.51 -9.38
CA ALA A 83 -33.21 4.81 -10.04
C ALA A 83 -32.37 4.74 -11.35
N LEU A 84 -31.34 3.88 -11.39
CA LEU A 84 -30.52 3.68 -12.60
C LEU A 84 -31.28 2.95 -13.72
N SER A 85 -32.23 2.06 -13.37
CA SER A 85 -33.06 1.37 -14.38
C SER A 85 -34.10 2.30 -15.04
N ALA A 86 -34.58 3.32 -14.32
CA ALA A 86 -35.49 4.34 -14.85
C ALA A 86 -34.77 5.39 -15.75
N PHE A 87 -33.44 5.51 -15.68
CA PHE A 87 -32.68 6.49 -16.46
C PHE A 87 -32.46 6.08 -17.93
N SER A 88 -32.71 4.82 -18.30
CA SER A 88 -32.62 4.39 -19.71
C SER A 88 -33.80 4.84 -20.57
N VAL A 89 -34.96 5.12 -19.96
CA VAL A 89 -36.17 5.59 -20.67
C VAL A 89 -36.18 7.13 -20.81
N CYS A 90 -35.51 7.87 -19.92
CA CYS A 90 -35.45 9.33 -19.99
C CYS A 90 -34.44 9.89 -21.02
N ARG A 91 -33.59 9.06 -21.62
CA ARG A 91 -32.64 9.54 -22.64
C ARG A 91 -33.33 9.86 -23.98
N THR A 92 -34.37 9.11 -24.35
CA THR A 92 -35.09 9.29 -25.63
C THR A 92 -35.95 10.55 -25.64
N VAL A 93 -36.51 10.96 -24.50
CA VAL A 93 -37.34 12.17 -24.38
C VAL A 93 -36.48 13.45 -24.39
N TRP A 94 -35.30 13.42 -23.77
CA TRP A 94 -34.38 14.57 -23.74
C TRP A 94 -33.79 14.92 -25.11
N PHE A 95 -33.57 13.93 -25.99
CA PHE A 95 -33.07 14.21 -27.35
C PHE A 95 -34.13 14.80 -28.28
N ASN A 96 -35.42 14.50 -28.08
CA ASN A 96 -36.50 15.09 -28.88
C ASN A 96 -36.78 16.54 -28.44
N PHE A 97 -36.70 16.84 -27.15
CA PHE A 97 -36.93 18.21 -26.64
C PHE A 97 -35.78 19.18 -26.95
N ARG A 98 -34.57 18.67 -27.24
CA ARG A 98 -33.42 19.49 -27.63
C ARG A 98 -33.38 19.78 -29.14
N LYS A 99 -34.16 19.06 -29.94
CA LYS A 99 -34.22 19.23 -31.40
C LYS A 99 -35.16 20.37 -31.84
N ASP A 100 -36.15 20.73 -31.01
CA ASP A 100 -37.09 21.83 -31.26
C ASP A 100 -36.54 23.22 -30.88
N LYS A 101 -35.31 23.31 -30.36
CA LYS A 101 -34.69 24.58 -29.93
C LYS A 101 -33.60 25.12 -30.85
N GLU A 102 -33.35 24.45 -31.99
CA GLU A 102 -32.28 24.81 -32.92
C GLU A 102 -32.78 25.17 -34.34
N SER A 103 -34.09 25.38 -34.52
CA SER A 103 -34.68 25.91 -35.77
C SER A 103 -35.21 27.33 -35.60
N GLU A 104 -34.41 28.25 -35.05
CA GLU A 104 -34.69 29.69 -35.18
C GLU A 104 -33.40 30.48 -34.92
N THR A 105 -32.53 30.54 -35.93
CA THR A 105 -31.71 31.73 -36.30
C THR A 105 -30.91 31.40 -37.56
N VAL A 106 -31.17 32.17 -38.62
CA VAL A 106 -30.59 32.07 -39.97
C VAL A 106 -29.65 33.26 -40.19
N SER A 107 -28.55 33.02 -40.92
CA SER A 107 -27.59 33.96 -41.58
C SER A 107 -26.75 34.86 -40.67
N ASP A 108 -25.43 35.05 -40.87
CA ASP A 108 -24.74 35.25 -42.14
C ASP A 108 -23.28 34.74 -42.17
N ARG A 109 -22.82 34.43 -43.39
CA ARG A 109 -21.45 34.04 -43.81
C ARG A 109 -20.60 35.27 -44.15
N SER A 110 -19.29 35.21 -43.89
CA SER A 110 -18.24 35.42 -44.93
C SER A 110 -16.81 35.26 -44.40
N GLU A 111 -15.95 34.73 -45.28
CA GLU A 111 -14.51 34.45 -45.20
C GLU A 111 -13.62 35.72 -45.12
N MET A 112 -12.37 35.62 -44.63
CA MET A 112 -11.11 35.73 -45.41
C MET A 112 -9.84 35.97 -44.55
N GLU A 113 -8.80 35.20 -44.87
CA GLU A 113 -7.36 35.52 -45.06
C GLU A 113 -6.50 36.44 -44.14
N MET A 114 -5.35 35.86 -43.75
CA MET A 114 -3.93 36.29 -43.96
C MET A 114 -3.36 37.62 -43.40
N GLY A 115 -2.16 37.51 -42.79
CA GLY A 115 -1.19 38.60 -42.57
C GLY A 115 -0.37 38.41 -41.28
N SER A 116 0.85 37.85 -41.31
CA SER A 116 2.16 38.46 -41.63
C SER A 116 2.76 39.37 -40.54
N GLY A 117 4.04 39.14 -40.21
CA GLY A 117 4.92 40.00 -39.40
C GLY A 117 5.72 39.18 -38.36
N ALA A 118 6.90 38.64 -38.63
CA ALA A 118 8.22 39.27 -38.85
C ALA A 118 9.18 39.01 -37.65
N SER A 119 10.39 38.52 -37.99
CA SER A 119 11.73 38.67 -37.38
C SER A 119 11.89 38.70 -35.84
N THR A 120 12.81 37.97 -35.22
CA THR A 120 14.28 38.07 -35.43
C THR A 120 15.04 36.83 -34.95
N THR A 121 16.08 36.50 -35.71
CA THR A 121 17.22 35.63 -35.40
C THR A 121 18.15 36.25 -34.35
N PHE A 122 18.72 35.42 -33.46
CA PHE A 122 20.10 35.58 -32.97
C PHE A 122 20.70 34.20 -32.69
N GLU A 123 21.76 33.89 -33.43
CA GLU A 123 22.67 32.76 -33.23
C GLU A 123 23.67 33.09 -32.10
N VAL A 124 24.10 32.06 -31.34
CA VAL A 124 25.37 32.10 -30.63
C VAL A 124 26.09 30.76 -30.86
N GLU A 125 27.24 30.85 -31.51
CA GLU A 125 28.19 29.79 -31.81
C GLU A 125 28.84 29.20 -30.56
N GLY A 126 29.21 27.92 -30.67
CA GLY A 126 30.10 27.23 -29.74
C GLY A 126 31.58 27.35 -30.13
N ARG A 127 32.42 27.44 -29.10
CA ARG A 127 33.81 26.96 -29.00
C ARG A 127 34.05 26.79 -27.50
N GLY A 128 34.42 25.62 -26.97
CA GLY A 128 35.58 24.82 -27.36
C GLY A 128 36.69 25.11 -26.36
N GLY A 129 36.69 24.42 -25.22
CA GLY A 129 37.68 24.55 -24.16
C GLY A 129 37.85 23.23 -23.42
N CYS A 130 38.87 22.47 -23.79
CA CYS A 130 39.38 21.33 -23.06
C CYS A 130 40.62 21.78 -22.28
N GLN A 131 40.60 21.60 -20.97
CA GLN A 131 41.80 21.45 -20.14
C GLN A 131 41.40 20.63 -18.92
N GLY A 132 41.98 19.44 -18.84
CA GLY A 132 41.74 18.50 -17.77
C GLY A 132 42.48 18.86 -16.49
N THR A 133 42.29 17.95 -15.55
CA THR A 133 43.07 17.73 -14.32
C THR A 133 42.33 18.17 -13.05
N THR A 134 42.21 17.21 -12.13
CA THR A 134 41.78 17.31 -10.72
C THR A 134 40.31 17.60 -10.41
N CYS A 135 39.40 16.69 -10.78
CA CYS A 135 38.03 16.70 -10.21
C CYS A 135 37.67 15.45 -9.37
N SER A 136 38.51 14.41 -9.35
CA SER A 136 38.13 13.12 -8.75
C SER A 136 38.56 12.91 -7.30
N GLU A 137 39.43 13.75 -6.73
CA GLU A 137 39.96 13.54 -5.37
C GLU A 137 39.37 14.47 -4.30
N ASN A 138 38.62 15.52 -4.69
CA ASN A 138 38.09 16.52 -3.75
C ASN A 138 36.62 16.35 -3.35
N ILE A 139 35.92 15.28 -3.76
CA ILE A 139 34.54 14.97 -3.32
C ILE A 139 34.51 13.92 -2.19
N ARG A 140 35.67 13.34 -1.83
CA ARG A 140 35.73 12.26 -0.82
C ARG A 140 35.87 12.74 0.63
N ARG A 141 35.80 14.06 0.89
CA ARG A 141 35.88 14.63 2.25
C ARG A 141 34.48 14.99 2.79
N ASP A 142 34.11 14.27 3.85
CA ASP A 142 33.28 14.73 4.97
C ASP A 142 31.78 14.97 4.77
N GLN A 143 31.06 13.99 4.22
CA GLN A 143 29.75 13.70 4.80
C GLN A 143 29.78 12.29 5.36
N GLU A 144 30.16 12.18 6.62
CA GLU A 144 29.80 11.02 7.42
C GLU A 144 28.28 10.84 7.30
N LEU A 145 27.86 9.86 6.49
CA LEU A 145 26.45 9.74 6.11
C LEU A 145 25.57 9.50 7.32
N VAL A 146 26.08 8.75 8.31
CA VAL A 146 25.43 8.41 9.56
C VAL A 146 26.33 8.92 10.71
N THR A 147 25.89 10.00 11.34
CA THR A 147 26.68 10.84 12.26
C THR A 147 26.32 10.59 13.72
N GLU A 148 27.13 11.10 14.63
CA GLU A 148 26.83 11.11 16.08
C GLU A 148 25.51 11.83 16.41
N LYS A 149 25.11 12.85 15.63
CA LYS A 149 23.80 13.51 15.80
C LYS A 149 22.63 12.55 15.59
N ASP A 150 22.79 11.58 14.69
CA ASP A 150 21.76 10.57 14.46
C ASP A 150 21.67 9.59 15.65
N LEU A 151 22.80 9.32 16.31
CA LEU A 151 22.84 8.55 17.57
C LEU A 151 22.22 9.33 18.72
N GLU A 152 22.52 10.61 18.88
CA GLU A 152 21.86 11.49 19.86
C GLU A 152 20.34 11.53 19.64
N HIS A 153 19.91 11.60 18.39
CA HIS A 153 18.49 11.53 18.05
C HIS A 153 17.86 10.20 18.48
N LEU A 154 18.52 9.06 18.23
CA LEU A 154 18.10 7.76 18.74
C LEU A 154 17.93 7.77 20.27
N LEU A 155 18.94 8.25 21.01
CA LEU A 155 18.90 8.31 22.48
C LEU A 155 17.72 9.16 22.96
N SER A 156 17.50 10.32 22.33
CA SER A 156 16.36 11.20 22.67
C SER A 156 14.99 10.52 22.44
N MET A 157 14.86 9.67 21.42
CA MET A 157 13.61 8.97 21.14
C MET A 157 13.31 7.89 22.19
N ILE A 158 14.35 7.31 22.79
CA ILE A 158 14.20 6.28 23.83
C ILE A 158 13.74 6.91 25.13
N ASP A 159 14.33 8.04 25.51
CA ASP A 159 13.94 8.77 26.72
C ASP A 159 12.48 9.22 26.61
N LYS A 160 12.08 9.75 25.45
CA LYS A 160 10.69 10.18 25.16
C LYS A 160 9.66 9.06 25.17
N HIS A 161 10.05 7.80 24.96
CA HIS A 161 9.10 6.68 25.09
C HIS A 161 8.51 6.59 26.51
N GLY A 162 9.19 7.13 27.52
CA GLY A 162 8.67 7.27 28.89
C GLY A 162 7.86 8.54 29.17
N GLU A 163 7.90 9.55 28.29
CA GLU A 163 7.43 10.92 28.56
C GLU A 163 6.07 11.23 27.92
N GLY A 164 5.01 10.52 28.32
CA GLY A 164 3.63 10.94 28.04
C GLY A 164 3.16 10.82 26.57
N LEU A 165 3.95 10.22 25.68
CA LEU A 165 3.49 9.86 24.34
C LEU A 165 2.41 8.77 24.41
N ILE A 166 1.30 8.96 23.68
CA ILE A 166 0.24 7.95 23.57
C ILE A 166 0.71 6.87 22.58
N TRP A 167 1.34 5.83 23.11
CA TRP A 167 1.70 4.62 22.38
C TRP A 167 0.53 3.64 22.40
N GLN A 168 0.10 3.20 21.22
CA GLN A 168 -0.93 2.17 21.08
C GLN A 168 -0.26 0.80 20.99
N ASN A 169 -0.64 -0.14 21.85
CA ASN A 169 -0.18 -1.52 21.74
C ASN A 169 -0.65 -2.13 20.39
N LEU A 170 0.29 -2.67 19.64
CA LEU A 170 0.05 -3.29 18.34
C LEU A 170 0.07 -4.82 18.46
N MET A 171 1.02 -5.35 19.24
CA MET A 171 1.24 -6.78 19.37
C MET A 171 1.96 -7.12 20.66
N GLU A 172 1.60 -8.25 21.24
CA GLU A 172 2.37 -8.93 22.27
C GLU A 172 2.42 -10.43 21.97
N ARG A 173 3.62 -11.01 22.04
CA ARG A 173 3.88 -12.43 21.82
C ARG A 173 4.91 -12.89 22.86
N CYS A 174 4.68 -14.08 23.41
CA CYS A 174 5.60 -14.69 24.37
C CYS A 174 5.74 -16.18 24.04
N THR A 175 6.98 -16.65 24.12
CA THR A 175 7.41 -18.04 24.05
C THR A 175 8.39 -18.28 25.21
N PRO A 176 8.73 -19.53 25.57
CA PRO A 176 9.66 -19.79 26.66
C PRO A 176 11.04 -19.13 26.52
N HIS A 177 11.49 -18.86 25.30
CA HIS A 177 12.84 -18.35 25.01
C HIS A 177 12.85 -16.91 24.46
N MET A 178 11.68 -16.33 24.22
CA MET A 178 11.55 -15.02 23.59
C MET A 178 10.24 -14.33 23.96
N SER A 179 10.32 -13.06 24.31
CA SER A 179 9.15 -12.17 24.41
C SER A 179 9.26 -11.01 23.41
N TYR A 180 8.16 -10.63 22.80
CA TYR A 180 8.07 -9.58 21.79
C TYR A 180 6.87 -8.69 22.07
N GLN A 181 7.12 -7.39 22.13
CA GLN A 181 6.09 -6.37 22.27
C GLN A 181 6.30 -5.32 21.18
N ALA A 182 5.20 -4.84 20.60
CA ALA A 182 5.24 -3.77 19.62
C ALA A 182 4.15 -2.74 19.89
N TRP A 183 4.51 -1.48 19.66
CA TRP A 183 3.66 -0.31 19.80
C TRP A 183 3.74 0.53 18.55
N ARG A 184 2.69 1.32 18.32
CA ARG A 184 2.65 2.34 17.28
C ARG A 184 2.26 3.68 17.89
N HIS A 185 2.86 4.73 17.37
CA HIS A 185 2.54 6.11 17.69
C HIS A 185 2.27 6.87 16.39
N GLU A 186 1.15 7.59 16.35
CA GLU A 186 0.78 8.45 15.23
C GLU A 186 0.99 9.89 15.70
N PRO A 187 2.12 10.54 15.32
CA PRO A 187 2.39 11.92 15.71
C PRO A 187 1.40 12.87 15.02
N GLU A 188 1.23 14.08 15.57
CA GLU A 188 0.38 15.13 14.97
C GLU A 188 0.84 15.50 13.55
N SER A 189 2.14 15.42 13.30
CA SER A 189 2.75 15.61 11.99
C SER A 189 3.78 14.53 11.69
N GLY A 190 3.80 14.06 10.43
CA GLY A 190 4.77 13.07 9.96
C GLY A 190 4.23 11.64 9.88
N PRO A 191 5.11 10.67 9.55
CA PRO A 191 4.72 9.28 9.40
C PRO A 191 4.48 8.60 10.76
N THR A 192 3.67 7.54 10.74
CA THR A 192 3.51 6.63 11.89
C THR A 192 4.86 6.07 12.32
N VAL A 193 5.10 6.11 13.63
CA VAL A 193 6.31 5.58 14.26
C VAL A 193 5.98 4.24 14.92
N TYR A 194 6.85 3.26 14.72
CA TYR A 194 6.75 1.96 15.38
C TYR A 194 7.87 1.82 16.39
N HIS A 195 7.56 1.14 17.49
CA HIS A 195 8.50 0.74 18.50
C HIS A 195 8.30 -0.74 18.77
N SER A 196 9.38 -1.50 18.90
CA SER A 196 9.30 -2.90 19.29
C SER A 196 10.42 -3.25 20.26
N LYS A 197 10.10 -4.11 21.22
CA LYS A 197 11.00 -4.66 22.23
C LYS A 197 10.97 -6.18 22.15
N THR A 198 12.14 -6.78 22.02
CA THR A 198 12.29 -8.24 21.95
C THR A 198 13.29 -8.74 22.98
N VAL A 199 12.88 -9.53 23.96
CA VAL A 199 13.83 -10.19 24.88
C VAL A 199 14.13 -11.58 24.33
N PHE A 200 15.42 -11.93 24.27
CA PHE A 200 15.90 -13.27 23.98
C PHE A 200 16.56 -13.82 25.24
N GLU A 201 16.11 -14.97 25.73
CA GLU A 201 16.63 -15.56 26.98
C GLU A 201 17.99 -16.24 26.76
N ASP A 202 18.19 -16.84 25.58
CA ASP A 202 19.34 -17.71 25.28
C ASP A 202 20.28 -17.15 24.19
N ALA A 203 20.40 -15.82 24.09
CA ALA A 203 21.26 -15.17 23.10
C ALA A 203 22.10 -14.04 23.71
N THR A 204 23.38 -13.96 23.34
CA THR A 204 24.25 -12.85 23.75
C THR A 204 23.98 -11.61 22.89
N PRO A 205 24.24 -10.39 23.40
CA PRO A 205 24.12 -9.16 22.62
C PRO A 205 24.85 -9.19 21.27
N GLU A 206 26.02 -9.81 21.24
CA GLU A 206 26.88 -9.90 20.06
C GLU A 206 26.26 -10.80 18.99
N VAL A 207 25.69 -11.95 19.38
CA VAL A 207 24.98 -12.85 18.45
C VAL A 207 23.76 -12.16 17.85
N VAL A 208 22.99 -11.42 18.66
CA VAL A 208 21.81 -10.69 18.17
C VAL A 208 22.22 -9.54 17.25
N ARG A 209 23.32 -8.83 17.58
CA ARG A 209 23.90 -7.79 16.74
C ARG A 209 24.27 -8.33 15.36
N ASP A 210 25.04 -9.42 15.33
CA ASP A 210 25.51 -10.03 14.09
C ASP A 210 24.34 -10.55 13.24
N PHE A 211 23.34 -11.16 13.88
CA PHE A 211 22.11 -11.62 13.22
C PHE A 211 21.37 -10.48 12.48
N PHE A 212 21.28 -9.29 13.07
CA PHE A 212 20.59 -8.15 12.44
C PHE A 212 21.46 -7.38 11.43
N TRP A 213 22.79 -7.47 11.54
CA TRP A 213 23.72 -6.79 10.65
C TRP A 213 24.02 -7.56 9.37
N ASP A 214 23.92 -8.89 9.41
CA ASP A 214 24.26 -9.79 8.31
C ASP A 214 23.18 -9.81 7.19
N ASP A 215 23.45 -9.07 6.12
CA ASP A 215 22.59 -9.05 4.93
C ASP A 215 22.71 -10.30 4.04
N GLU A 216 23.81 -11.04 4.12
CA GLU A 216 23.97 -12.29 3.37
C GLU A 216 23.14 -13.42 3.96
N PHE A 217 23.02 -13.42 5.29
CA PHE A 217 22.17 -14.36 6.02
C PHE A 217 20.69 -13.99 5.94
N ARG A 218 20.37 -12.70 5.77
CA ARG A 218 19.00 -12.19 5.88
C ARG A 218 17.96 -12.82 4.93
N PRO A 219 18.25 -13.10 3.64
CA PRO A 219 17.31 -13.76 2.74
C PRO A 219 16.86 -15.15 3.20
N LYS A 220 17.60 -15.80 4.12
CA LYS A 220 17.23 -17.12 4.67
C LYS A 220 16.02 -17.05 5.59
N TRP A 221 15.76 -15.90 6.21
CA TRP A 221 14.69 -15.73 7.20
C TRP A 221 13.71 -14.59 6.90
N ASP A 222 14.13 -13.57 6.14
CA ASP A 222 13.27 -12.46 5.69
C ASP A 222 12.83 -12.68 4.24
N PRO A 223 11.67 -13.31 3.99
CA PRO A 223 11.18 -13.55 2.63
C PRO A 223 10.82 -12.24 1.89
N MET A 224 10.76 -11.10 2.59
CA MET A 224 10.52 -9.82 1.93
C MET A 224 11.78 -9.25 1.32
N LEU A 225 12.99 -9.65 1.71
CA LEU A 225 14.22 -9.12 1.11
C LEU A 225 14.49 -9.81 -0.26
N ALA A 226 14.14 -9.12 -1.35
CA ALA A 226 14.28 -9.64 -2.71
C ALA A 226 15.72 -9.59 -3.22
N HIS A 227 16.44 -8.54 -2.82
CA HIS A 227 17.76 -8.22 -3.31
C HIS A 227 18.45 -7.36 -2.25
N PHE A 228 19.74 -7.60 -2.09
CA PHE A 228 20.64 -6.73 -1.35
C PHE A 228 21.93 -6.57 -2.15
N ASN A 229 22.58 -5.43 -1.99
CA ASN A 229 23.94 -5.19 -2.46
C ASN A 229 24.63 -4.20 -1.52
N ILE A 230 25.81 -4.56 -1.03
CA ILE A 230 26.65 -3.65 -0.25
C ILE A 230 27.33 -2.72 -1.25
N LEU A 231 27.00 -1.43 -1.22
CA LEU A 231 27.51 -0.44 -2.16
C LEU A 231 28.88 0.07 -1.72
N GLU A 232 29.01 0.39 -0.44
CA GLU A 232 30.23 0.95 0.16
C GLU A 232 30.38 0.45 1.59
N GLU A 233 31.62 0.17 1.98
CA GLU A 233 32.00 -0.14 3.36
C GLU A 233 33.11 0.81 3.80
N TYR A 234 32.99 1.26 5.04
CA TYR A 234 33.94 2.16 5.68
C TYR A 234 34.46 1.49 6.97
N PRO A 235 35.49 0.63 6.87
CA PRO A 235 36.00 -0.13 8.01
C PRO A 235 36.44 0.75 9.19
N ASP A 236 37.00 1.92 8.90
CA ASP A 236 37.53 2.85 9.91
C ASP A 236 36.42 3.42 10.82
N THR A 237 35.21 3.61 10.27
CA THR A 237 34.07 4.18 11.01
C THR A 237 33.01 3.14 11.37
N GLY A 238 33.11 1.91 10.85
CA GLY A 238 32.08 0.88 11.00
C GLY A 238 30.78 1.21 10.27
N ALA A 239 30.81 2.14 9.31
CA ALA A 239 29.66 2.52 8.51
C ALA A 239 29.60 1.73 7.18
N SER A 240 28.40 1.51 6.67
CA SER A 240 28.19 0.94 5.33
C SER A 240 27.01 1.61 4.63
N VAL A 241 27.05 1.61 3.30
CA VAL A 241 25.94 1.99 2.44
C VAL A 241 25.44 0.73 1.74
N VAL A 242 24.15 0.46 1.86
CA VAL A 242 23.54 -0.77 1.35
C VAL A 242 22.31 -0.44 0.51
N HIS A 243 22.15 -1.18 -0.57
CA HIS A 243 20.98 -1.15 -1.42
C HIS A 243 20.10 -2.37 -1.14
N TRP A 244 18.86 -2.16 -0.71
CA TRP A 244 17.87 -3.22 -0.50
C TRP A 244 16.66 -3.04 -1.40
N ILE A 245 16.10 -4.14 -1.90
CA ILE A 245 14.77 -4.17 -2.50
C ILE A 245 13.89 -5.12 -1.69
N LYS A 246 12.80 -4.59 -1.14
CA LYS A 246 11.79 -5.38 -0.41
C LYS A 246 10.55 -5.65 -1.26
N LYS A 247 10.13 -6.91 -1.27
CA LYS A 247 8.88 -7.38 -1.88
C LYS A 247 7.69 -6.81 -1.15
N PHE A 248 6.77 -6.21 -1.91
CA PHE A 248 5.46 -5.82 -1.42
C PHE A 248 4.37 -6.70 -2.06
N PRO A 249 3.17 -6.76 -1.47
CA PRO A 249 2.05 -7.45 -2.08
C PRO A 249 1.84 -7.00 -3.54
N PHE A 250 1.44 -7.91 -4.42
CA PHE A 250 1.41 -7.71 -5.89
C PHE A 250 0.63 -6.47 -6.38
N PHE A 251 -0.25 -5.90 -5.57
CA PHE A 251 -0.98 -4.66 -5.87
C PHE A 251 -0.19 -3.38 -5.53
N CYS A 252 1.04 -3.48 -5.06
CA CYS A 252 1.96 -2.40 -4.75
C CYS A 252 3.30 -2.64 -5.43
N SER A 253 3.98 -1.58 -5.86
CA SER A 253 5.38 -1.69 -6.29
C SER A 253 6.26 -2.08 -5.12
N ASP A 254 7.25 -2.94 -5.38
CA ASP A 254 8.36 -3.23 -4.46
C ASP A 254 9.02 -1.93 -3.98
N ARG A 255 9.66 -1.98 -2.81
CA ARG A 255 10.30 -0.82 -2.18
C ARG A 255 11.80 -0.92 -2.29
N GLU A 256 12.41 0.13 -2.82
CA GLU A 256 13.86 0.27 -2.96
C GLU A 256 14.36 1.18 -1.84
N TYR A 257 15.41 0.75 -1.17
CA TYR A 257 16.06 1.47 -0.09
C TYR A 257 17.53 1.62 -0.43
N VAL A 258 18.04 2.84 -0.32
CA VAL A 258 19.48 3.09 -0.27
C VAL A 258 19.76 3.66 1.10
N ILE A 259 20.41 2.85 1.94
CA ILE A 259 20.53 3.11 3.37
C ILE A 259 21.99 3.23 3.76
N GLY A 260 22.31 4.26 4.53
CA GLY A 260 23.53 4.31 5.32
C GLY A 260 23.23 3.72 6.69
N ARG A 261 24.12 2.87 7.19
CA ARG A 261 24.02 2.30 8.54
C ARG A 261 25.36 2.31 9.25
N LYS A 262 25.33 2.44 10.57
CA LYS A 262 26.52 2.43 11.44
C LYS A 262 26.16 1.80 12.78
N ILE A 263 27.10 1.05 13.36
CA ILE A 263 27.03 0.54 14.73
C ILE A 263 28.02 1.31 15.60
N TRP A 264 27.56 1.74 16.77
CA TRP A 264 28.38 2.21 17.88
C TRP A 264 28.33 1.20 19.02
N GLU A 265 29.43 1.08 19.74
CA GLU A 265 29.56 0.13 20.84
C GLU A 265 29.96 0.86 22.13
N ALA A 266 29.26 0.55 23.22
CA ALA A 266 29.56 1.02 24.57
C ALA A 266 29.52 -0.17 25.54
N GLY A 267 30.67 -0.78 25.79
CA GLY A 267 30.76 -2.03 26.56
C GLY A 267 30.06 -3.17 25.83
N LYS A 268 29.00 -3.74 26.44
CA LYS A 268 28.16 -4.79 25.84
C LYS A 268 26.88 -4.26 25.17
N ILE A 269 26.79 -2.95 25.01
CA ILE A 269 25.63 -2.29 24.41
C ILE A 269 25.99 -1.88 22.99
N HIS A 270 25.16 -2.28 22.03
CA HIS A 270 25.31 -1.94 20.63
C HIS A 270 24.16 -1.05 20.21
N TYR A 271 24.50 0.07 19.56
CA TYR A 271 23.56 1.03 19.01
C TYR A 271 23.72 1.02 17.50
N CYS A 272 22.64 0.82 16.77
CA CYS A 272 22.64 0.98 15.32
C CYS A 272 21.69 2.07 14.91
N VAL A 273 22.16 2.89 13.98
CA VAL A 273 21.31 3.77 13.19
C VAL A 273 21.40 3.33 11.73
N THR A 274 20.24 3.31 11.08
CA THR A 274 20.09 3.13 9.64
C THR A 274 19.18 4.23 9.10
N LYS A 275 19.60 4.97 8.07
CA LYS A 275 18.74 5.99 7.46
C LYS A 275 18.90 6.02 5.94
N GLY A 276 17.90 6.56 5.26
CA GLY A 276 17.97 6.80 3.82
C GLY A 276 19.10 7.77 3.49
N VAL A 277 19.91 7.43 2.49
CA VAL A 277 21.04 8.27 2.04
C VAL A 277 20.97 8.47 0.53
N PRO A 278 21.35 9.65 0.01
CA PRO A 278 21.45 9.86 -1.42
C PRO A 278 22.60 9.02 -1.99
N TYR A 279 22.38 8.43 -3.17
CA TYR A 279 23.42 7.69 -3.88
C TYR A 279 23.33 7.98 -5.39
N PRO A 280 24.06 9.00 -5.88
CA PRO A 280 23.93 9.47 -7.26
C PRO A 280 24.17 8.40 -8.33
N SER A 281 25.07 7.46 -8.07
CA SER A 281 25.41 6.36 -8.98
C SER A 281 24.29 5.33 -9.16
N LEU A 282 23.27 5.37 -8.30
CA LEU A 282 22.08 4.54 -8.41
C LEU A 282 20.84 5.44 -8.59
N PRO A 283 20.49 5.85 -9.83
CA PRO A 283 19.39 6.78 -10.07
C PRO A 283 18.03 6.16 -9.74
N LYS A 284 17.06 7.01 -9.37
CA LYS A 284 15.70 6.59 -9.03
C LYS A 284 14.96 6.11 -10.27
N ARG A 285 14.25 4.98 -10.14
CA ARG A 285 13.39 4.42 -11.18
C ARG A 285 11.93 4.54 -10.76
N GLU A 286 11.01 4.38 -11.71
CA GLU A 286 9.57 4.33 -11.41
C GLU A 286 9.21 3.09 -10.58
N LYS A 287 9.83 1.95 -10.91
CA LYS A 287 9.72 0.68 -10.18
C LYS A 287 11.10 0.03 -10.06
N PRO A 288 11.48 -0.53 -8.90
CA PRO A 288 10.81 -0.40 -7.59
C PRO A 288 10.70 1.05 -7.10
N HIS A 289 9.78 1.34 -6.18
CA HIS A 289 9.57 2.69 -5.65
C HIS A 289 10.60 2.98 -4.55
N ARG A 290 11.45 3.98 -4.78
CA ARG A 290 12.45 4.40 -3.80
C ARG A 290 11.84 5.10 -2.59
N VAL A 291 12.21 4.61 -1.41
CA VAL A 291 11.87 5.22 -0.13
C VAL A 291 12.94 6.23 0.24
N ASP A 292 12.65 7.52 0.01
CA ASP A 292 13.62 8.60 0.26
C ASP A 292 13.73 8.93 1.75
N LEU A 293 12.58 9.01 2.45
CA LEU A 293 12.54 9.24 3.90
C LEU A 293 12.52 7.89 4.63
N TYR A 294 13.68 7.49 5.14
CA TYR A 294 13.83 6.29 5.94
C TYR A 294 14.70 6.57 7.17
N PHE A 295 14.24 6.12 8.33
CA PHE A 295 15.03 6.10 9.56
C PHE A 295 14.60 4.86 10.36
N SER A 296 15.56 4.01 10.67
CA SER A 296 15.45 2.85 11.55
C SER A 296 16.65 2.82 12.49
N SER A 297 16.46 2.23 13.65
CA SER A 297 17.49 2.16 14.66
C SER A 297 17.20 1.02 15.60
N TRP A 298 18.26 0.49 16.20
CA TRP A 298 18.10 -0.47 17.27
C TRP A 298 19.14 -0.31 18.36
N ILE A 299 18.78 -0.78 19.56
CA ILE A 299 19.70 -0.96 20.67
C ILE A 299 19.62 -2.41 21.09
N ILE A 300 20.78 -3.03 21.24
CA ILE A 300 20.93 -4.36 21.80
C ILE A 300 21.80 -4.22 23.04
N ARG A 301 21.38 -4.85 24.13
CA ARG A 301 22.05 -4.79 25.42
C ARG A 301 21.75 -6.05 26.22
N PRO A 302 22.62 -6.41 27.19
CA PRO A 302 22.37 -7.56 28.04
C PRO A 302 21.00 -7.44 28.72
N GLY A 303 20.28 -8.55 28.80
CA GLY A 303 19.08 -8.64 29.62
C GLY A 303 19.42 -8.25 31.06
N LYS A 304 18.71 -7.26 31.59
CA LYS A 304 18.62 -7.07 33.04
C LYS A 304 17.53 -8.00 33.54
N GLU A 305 17.76 -8.73 34.62
CA GLU A 305 16.66 -9.04 35.53
C GLU A 305 15.97 -7.71 35.85
N MET A 306 14.75 -7.55 35.34
CA MET A 306 13.93 -6.34 35.36
C MET A 306 14.51 -5.06 34.72
N GLY A 307 13.91 -4.72 33.57
CA GLY A 307 13.64 -3.33 33.19
C GLY A 307 14.72 -2.64 32.37
N SER A 308 14.65 -2.76 31.04
CA SER A 308 14.69 -1.60 30.11
C SER A 308 14.35 -2.02 28.66
N LEU A 309 14.09 -1.05 27.81
CA LEU A 309 13.56 -1.22 26.45
C LEU A 309 14.63 -1.68 25.44
N LEU A 310 14.18 -2.36 24.40
CA LEU A 310 14.88 -2.62 23.16
C LEU A 310 14.03 -1.95 22.08
N HIS A 311 14.65 -1.36 21.05
CA HIS A 311 13.98 -0.62 19.97
C HIS A 311 14.38 -1.30 18.66
N ALA A 312 13.43 -1.66 17.80
CA ALA A 312 13.70 -1.99 16.40
C ALA A 312 12.55 -1.44 15.53
N ARG A 313 12.90 -0.73 14.46
CA ARG A 313 11.98 -0.16 13.44
C ARG A 313 11.99 -0.98 12.16
#